data_AF-A0A8S3TIA6-F1
#
_entry.id   AF-A0A8S3TIA6-F1
#
_cell.length_a   1.000
_cell.length_b   1.000
_cell.length_c   1.000
_cell.angle_alpha   90.00
_cell.angle_beta   90.00
_cell.angle_gamma   90.00
#
_symmetry.space_group_name_H-M   'P 1'
#
loop_
_entity.id
_entity.type
_entity.pdbx_description
1 polymer ?
#
loop_
_entity_poly.entity_id
_entity_poly.type
_entity_poly.pdbx_seq_one_letter_code
_entity_poly.pdbx_strand_id
1 'polypeptide(L)'
;MPLLLQGKLCVYRVAVKDKVSIAPRSEVLIQGEVLNYDSSVKVTGIIELSEECLDRGKVLEGKSIVTFDKTIPGRLLNISDSVQVLHVGTMVENLIGAEVVSQEDNDNVNALNNDLEKLLDRSSEKLGHGQMDKVTELLLEFKLLFAASDLDLGQTNIVKHKIDTGATRPIKHPPRRTPIIIRY
;
A
#
# COMPACT_ATOMS: atom_id res chain seq x y z
N MET A 1 13.06 8.18 11.43
CA MET A 1 13.47 8.21 10.02
C MET A 1 12.60 7.22 9.24
N PRO A 2 11.73 7.69 8.33
CA PRO A 2 11.05 6.77 7.42
C PRO A 2 12.07 6.17 6.45
N LEU A 3 12.03 4.85 6.26
CA LEU A 3 12.85 4.17 5.27
C LEU A 3 12.16 4.32 3.91
N LEU A 4 12.86 4.90 2.93
CA LEU A 4 12.38 4.98 1.56
C LEU A 4 12.98 3.81 0.77
N LEU A 5 12.12 2.96 0.20
CA LEU A 5 12.52 1.89 -0.70
C LEU A 5 12.34 2.39 -2.14
N GLN A 6 13.43 2.51 -2.89
CA GLN A 6 13.39 2.88 -4.31
C GLN A 6 13.50 1.62 -5.16
N GLY A 7 12.51 1.40 -6.03
CA GLY A 7 12.54 0.29 -6.97
C GLY A 7 13.61 0.50 -8.04
N LYS A 8 14.49 -0.49 -8.23
CA LYS A 8 15.30 -0.58 -9.45
C LYS A 8 14.51 -1.38 -10.48
N LEU A 9 14.63 -1.04 -11.76
CA LEU A 9 13.82 -1.61 -12.84
C LEU A 9 14.24 -3.06 -13.15
N CYS A 10 13.99 -3.98 -12.22
CA CYS A 10 13.95 -5.41 -12.42
C CYS A 10 12.60 -5.90 -11.88
N VAL A 11 11.68 -6.18 -12.79
CA VAL A 11 10.37 -6.75 -12.47
C VAL A 11 10.49 -8.26 -12.61
N TYR A 12 10.46 -8.97 -11.49
CA TYR A 12 10.37 -10.42 -11.49
C TYR A 12 8.91 -10.85 -11.49
N ARG A 13 8.66 -11.93 -12.20
CA ARG A 13 7.34 -12.55 -12.32
C ARG A 13 7.20 -13.63 -11.25
N VAL A 14 6.09 -13.64 -10.52
CA VAL A 14 5.85 -14.61 -9.46
C VAL A 14 4.71 -15.53 -9.84
N ALA A 15 4.99 -16.83 -9.84
CA ALA A 15 4.01 -17.86 -10.16
C ALA A 15 3.61 -18.66 -8.92
N VAL A 16 2.36 -19.11 -8.86
CA VAL A 16 1.88 -19.97 -7.78
C VAL A 16 2.65 -21.29 -7.78
N LYS A 17 3.29 -21.62 -6.65
CA LYS A 17 4.08 -22.84 -6.50
C LYS A 17 3.24 -24.11 -6.35
N ASP A 18 2.11 -24.00 -5.63
CA ASP A 18 1.22 -25.12 -5.32
C ASP A 18 -0.24 -24.76 -5.64
N LYS A 19 -1.02 -25.70 -6.18
CA LYS A 19 -2.44 -25.48 -6.45
C LYS A 19 -3.16 -25.05 -5.17
N VAL A 20 -3.85 -23.91 -5.22
CA VAL A 20 -4.58 -23.35 -4.08
C VAL A 20 -6.03 -23.09 -4.43
N SER A 21 -6.91 -23.30 -3.45
CA SER A 21 -8.33 -22.97 -3.52
C SER A 21 -8.63 -21.90 -2.46
N ILE A 22 -9.09 -20.74 -2.89
CA ILE A 22 -9.40 -19.60 -2.05
C ILE A 22 -10.92 -19.54 -1.87
N ALA A 23 -11.39 -19.73 -0.64
CA ALA A 23 -12.82 -19.69 -0.34
C ALA A 23 -13.43 -18.29 -0.64
N PRO A 24 -14.75 -18.19 -0.88
CA PRO A 24 -15.41 -16.90 -1.06
C PRO A 24 -15.11 -15.94 0.08
N ARG A 25 -14.93 -14.65 -0.23
CA ARG A 25 -14.75 -13.57 0.77
C ARG A 25 -13.66 -13.86 1.81
N SER A 26 -12.57 -14.50 1.39
CA SER A 26 -11.49 -14.92 2.30
C SER A 26 -10.11 -14.59 1.77
N GLU A 27 -9.16 -14.48 2.69
CA GLU A 27 -7.75 -14.24 2.40
C GLU A 27 -6.93 -15.52 2.64
N VAL A 28 -5.90 -15.74 1.83
CA VAL A 28 -4.96 -16.86 1.97
C VAL A 28 -3.53 -16.40 1.72
N LEU A 29 -2.58 -17.04 2.42
CA LEU A 29 -1.16 -16.92 2.14
C LEU A 29 -0.73 -18.06 1.21
N ILE A 30 -0.01 -17.73 0.15
CA ILE A 30 0.51 -18.68 -0.83
C ILE A 30 2.03 -18.62 -0.89
N GLN A 31 2.66 -19.65 -1.42
CA GLN A 31 4.06 -19.57 -1.85
C GLN A 31 4.10 -19.26 -3.35
N GLY A 32 4.78 -18.17 -3.68
CA GLY A 32 5.15 -17.79 -5.03
C GLY A 32 6.57 -18.25 -5.37
N GLU A 33 6.77 -18.78 -6.56
CA GLU A 33 8.09 -19.03 -7.14
C GLU A 33 8.46 -17.84 -8.04
N VAL A 34 9.65 -17.27 -7.79
CA VAL A 34 10.15 -16.12 -8.55
C VAL A 34 10.83 -16.64 -9.83
N LEU A 35 10.31 -16.21 -10.98
CA LEU A 35 10.81 -16.59 -12.30
C LEU A 35 11.95 -15.67 -12.76
N ASN A 36 12.86 -16.23 -13.57
CA ASN A 36 14.01 -15.52 -14.16
C ASN A 36 14.92 -14.82 -13.12
N TYR A 37 15.03 -15.43 -11.94
CA TYR A 37 15.84 -14.94 -10.83
C TYR A 37 17.23 -15.61 -10.82
N ASP A 38 18.27 -14.82 -10.56
CA ASP A 38 19.63 -15.31 -10.35
C ASP A 38 19.82 -15.67 -8.86
N SER A 39 19.97 -16.97 -8.59
CA SER A 39 20.10 -17.53 -7.24
C SER A 39 21.32 -17.08 -6.43
N SER A 40 22.23 -16.33 -7.04
CA SER A 40 23.42 -15.81 -6.35
C SER A 40 23.18 -14.57 -5.50
N VAL A 41 22.00 -13.91 -5.61
CA VAL A 41 21.75 -12.61 -4.96
C VAL A 41 20.45 -12.60 -4.16
N LYS A 42 20.52 -12.37 -2.84
CA LYS A 42 19.31 -12.07 -2.05
C LYS A 42 18.73 -10.73 -2.49
N VAL A 43 17.49 -10.74 -2.94
CA VAL A 43 16.78 -9.53 -3.38
C VAL A 43 15.78 -9.15 -2.31
N THR A 44 15.79 -7.87 -1.93
CA THR A 44 14.65 -7.26 -1.24
C THR A 44 13.79 -6.60 -2.30
N GLY A 45 12.48 -6.78 -2.21
CA GLY A 45 11.56 -6.24 -3.19
C GLY A 45 10.19 -5.99 -2.61
N ILE A 46 9.43 -5.19 -3.34
CA ILE A 46 8.02 -4.93 -3.07
C ILE A 46 7.22 -5.85 -4.00
N ILE A 47 6.30 -6.60 -3.41
CA ILE A 47 5.30 -7.37 -4.13
C ILE A 47 4.16 -6.42 -4.48
N GLU A 48 3.90 -6.26 -5.77
CA GLU A 48 2.81 -5.48 -6.33
C GLU A 48 1.98 -6.31 -7.30
N LEU A 49 0.73 -5.90 -7.51
CA LEU A 49 -0.16 -6.59 -8.45
C LEU A 49 0.43 -6.59 -9.86
N SER A 50 0.37 -7.75 -10.51
CA SER A 50 0.43 -7.79 -11.97
C SER A 50 -0.88 -7.32 -12.56
N GLU A 51 -0.83 -6.34 -13.46
CA GLU A 51 -2.01 -5.94 -14.24
C GLU A 51 -2.58 -7.11 -15.06
N GLU A 52 -1.76 -8.11 -15.39
CA GLU A 52 -2.19 -9.31 -16.13
C GLU A 52 -3.07 -10.23 -15.24
N CYS A 53 -3.00 -10.11 -13.92
CA CYS A 53 -3.88 -10.84 -13.00
C CYS A 53 -5.24 -10.15 -12.80
N LEU A 54 -5.39 -8.89 -13.26
CA LEU A 54 -6.64 -8.11 -13.19
C LEU A 54 -7.75 -8.64 -14.10
N ASP A 55 -7.45 -9.59 -14.99
CA ASP A 55 -8.41 -10.19 -15.93
C ASP A 55 -9.56 -10.95 -15.25
N ARG A 56 -9.57 -11.04 -13.91
CA ARG A 56 -10.63 -11.72 -13.17
C ARG A 56 -11.33 -10.90 -12.11
N GLY A 57 -10.88 -9.70 -11.72
CA GLY A 57 -11.57 -8.81 -10.76
C GLY A 57 -12.15 -9.47 -9.48
N LYS A 58 -11.71 -10.68 -9.14
CA LYS A 58 -12.29 -11.59 -8.13
C LYS A 58 -11.28 -11.91 -7.05
N VAL A 59 -9.98 -11.77 -7.36
CA VAL A 59 -8.88 -11.93 -6.42
C VAL A 59 -8.10 -10.63 -6.41
N LEU A 60 -7.87 -10.08 -5.22
CA LEU A 60 -6.99 -8.96 -4.95
C LEU A 60 -5.71 -9.48 -4.30
N GLU A 61 -4.62 -8.76 -4.44
CA GLU A 61 -3.34 -9.11 -3.81
C GLU A 61 -2.96 -8.08 -2.75
N GLY A 62 -2.40 -8.56 -1.65
CA GLY A 62 -1.88 -7.74 -0.58
C GLY A 62 -0.45 -7.33 -0.86
N LYS A 63 -0.20 -6.02 -1.00
CA LYS A 63 1.16 -5.47 -1.10
C LYS A 63 1.98 -5.88 0.12
N SER A 64 3.19 -6.39 -0.13
CA SER A 64 4.11 -6.87 0.91
C SER A 64 5.56 -6.54 0.55
N ILE A 65 6.39 -6.30 1.56
CA ILE A 65 7.85 -6.17 1.38
C ILE A 65 8.47 -7.50 1.76
N VAL A 66 9.29 -8.07 0.87
CA VAL A 66 9.92 -9.37 1.08
C VAL A 66 11.41 -9.32 0.80
N THR A 67 12.18 -10.03 1.61
CA THR A 67 13.56 -10.42 1.28
C THR A 67 13.56 -11.92 1.03
N PHE A 68 14.06 -12.35 -0.12
CA PHE A 68 13.92 -13.75 -0.54
C PHE A 68 15.16 -14.28 -1.26
N ASP A 69 15.22 -15.61 -1.32
CA ASP A 69 16.27 -16.38 -1.97
C ASP A 69 15.77 -17.23 -3.14
N LYS A 70 14.49 -17.61 -3.19
CA LYS A 70 13.87 -18.38 -4.29
C LYS A 70 12.34 -18.30 -4.31
N THR A 71 11.71 -18.37 -3.15
CA THR A 71 10.25 -18.31 -3.00
C THR A 71 9.84 -17.17 -2.10
N ILE A 72 8.68 -16.59 -2.39
CA ILE A 72 8.12 -15.47 -1.62
C ILE A 72 6.73 -15.84 -1.08
N PRO A 73 6.35 -15.35 0.11
CA PRO A 73 4.96 -15.41 0.54
C PRO A 73 4.14 -14.38 -0.25
N GLY A 74 3.09 -14.85 -0.92
CA GLY A 74 2.08 -14.00 -1.56
C GLY A 74 0.79 -13.97 -0.73
N ARG A 75 0.03 -12.87 -0.78
CA ARG A 75 -1.21 -12.72 0.01
C ARG A 75 -2.37 -12.41 -0.92
N LEU A 76 -3.33 -13.32 -1.01
CA LEU A 76 -4.43 -13.25 -1.96
C LEU A 76 -5.78 -13.18 -1.25
N LEU A 77 -6.59 -12.21 -1.63
CA LEU A 77 -7.94 -11.99 -1.12
C LEU A 77 -8.96 -12.29 -2.22
N ASN A 78 -9.75 -13.34 -2.05
CA ASN A 78 -10.91 -13.59 -2.90
C ASN A 78 -12.07 -12.67 -2.51
N ILE A 79 -12.35 -11.67 -3.33
CA ILE A 79 -13.47 -10.74 -3.16
C ILE A 79 -14.76 -11.24 -3.80
N SER A 80 -14.76 -12.41 -4.45
CA SER A 80 -15.95 -12.98 -5.08
C SER A 80 -16.75 -13.87 -4.13
N ASP A 81 -18.00 -14.15 -4.51
CA ASP A 81 -18.88 -15.08 -3.79
C ASP A 81 -18.68 -16.55 -4.21
N SER A 82 -17.69 -16.84 -5.06
CA SER A 82 -17.36 -18.19 -5.50
C SER A 82 -15.91 -18.55 -5.18
N VAL A 83 -15.64 -19.84 -5.02
CA VAL A 83 -14.28 -20.35 -4.82
C VAL A 83 -13.41 -19.98 -6.02
N GLN A 84 -12.23 -19.43 -5.76
CA GLN A 84 -11.22 -19.18 -6.80
C GLN A 84 -10.11 -20.22 -6.69
N VAL A 85 -9.82 -20.90 -7.79
CA VAL A 85 -8.77 -21.92 -7.85
C VAL A 85 -7.63 -21.39 -8.70
N LEU A 86 -6.43 -21.37 -8.12
CA LEU A 86 -5.20 -21.06 -8.84
C LEU A 86 -4.39 -22.33 -9.01
N HIS A 87 -3.94 -22.55 -10.24
CA HIS A 87 -3.12 -23.71 -10.59
C HIS A 87 -1.64 -23.38 -10.46
N VAL A 88 -0.82 -24.41 -10.26
CA VAL A 88 0.65 -24.26 -10.30
C VAL A 88 1.06 -23.55 -11.59
N GLY A 89 1.97 -22.59 -11.49
CA GLY A 89 2.45 -21.79 -12.62
C GLY A 89 1.53 -20.62 -13.01
N THR A 90 0.39 -20.43 -12.33
CA THR A 90 -0.46 -19.24 -12.56
C THR A 90 0.31 -18.00 -12.11
N MET A 91 0.45 -17.02 -13.00
CA MET A 91 1.04 -15.73 -12.69
C MET A 91 0.14 -14.95 -11.75
N VAL A 92 0.68 -14.51 -10.63
CA VAL A 92 -0.07 -13.79 -9.59
C VAL A 92 0.53 -12.41 -9.38
N GLU A 93 1.80 -12.35 -9.01
CA GLU A 93 2.40 -11.12 -8.52
C GLU A 93 3.56 -10.64 -9.39
N ASN A 94 3.78 -9.33 -9.38
CA ASN A 94 5.04 -8.73 -9.81
C ASN A 94 5.87 -8.40 -8.58
N LEU A 95 7.14 -8.73 -8.63
CA LEU A 95 8.10 -8.37 -7.61
C LEU A 95 9.06 -7.33 -8.19
N ILE A 96 9.05 -6.14 -7.59
CA ILE A 96 9.91 -5.04 -7.98
C ILE A 96 11.08 -5.02 -7.01
N GLY A 97 12.30 -5.24 -7.51
CA GLY A 97 13.51 -5.15 -6.71
C GLY A 97 13.62 -3.77 -6.07
N ALA A 98 13.82 -3.71 -4.76
CA ALA A 98 13.86 -2.48 -3.98
C ALA A 98 15.18 -2.36 -3.24
N GLU A 99 15.85 -1.22 -3.44
CA GLU A 99 17.03 -0.83 -2.68
C GLU A 99 16.58 0.09 -1.53
N VAL A 100 17.16 -0.12 -0.34
CA VAL A 100 16.96 0.79 0.79
C VAL A 100 17.74 2.06 0.49
N VAL A 101 17.03 3.15 0.23
CA VAL A 101 17.65 4.46 0.03
C VAL A 101 17.56 5.21 1.34
N SER A 102 18.72 5.51 1.93
CA SER A 102 18.82 6.61 2.88
C SER A 102 18.50 7.87 2.10
N GLN A 103 17.42 8.58 2.45
CA GLN A 103 17.19 9.91 1.89
C GLN A 103 18.39 10.79 2.22
N GLU A 104 19.24 11.03 1.24
CA GLU A 104 19.88 12.32 1.11
C GLU A 104 18.83 13.20 0.44
N ASP A 105 18.45 14.29 1.11
CA ASP A 105 17.46 15.26 0.67
C ASP A 105 17.80 15.73 -0.74
N ASN A 106 17.20 15.10 -1.76
CA ASN A 106 17.46 15.44 -3.14
C ASN A 106 16.55 16.62 -3.51
N ASP A 107 17.19 17.80 -3.60
CA ASP A 107 16.70 19.17 -3.73
C ASP A 107 15.71 19.51 -4.89
N ASN A 108 14.88 18.58 -5.37
CA ASN A 108 13.98 18.81 -6.51
C ASN A 108 12.49 18.61 -6.24
N VAL A 109 12.04 18.52 -4.98
CA VAL A 109 10.60 18.41 -4.63
C VAL A 109 10.05 19.66 -3.92
N ASN A 110 10.67 20.83 -4.11
CA ASN A 110 10.32 22.07 -3.40
C ASN A 110 9.01 22.75 -3.85
N ALA A 111 8.21 22.11 -4.72
CA ALA A 111 6.92 22.67 -5.15
C ALA A 111 5.77 21.94 -4.45
N LEU A 112 4.85 22.68 -3.83
CA LEU A 112 3.57 22.14 -3.36
C LEU A 112 2.72 21.71 -4.57
N ASN A 113 1.86 20.71 -4.38
CA ASN A 113 0.82 20.44 -5.37
C ASN A 113 -0.37 21.40 -5.14
N ASN A 114 -1.26 21.50 -6.13
CA ASN A 114 -2.39 22.43 -6.10
C ASN A 114 -3.27 22.31 -4.84
N ASP A 115 -3.41 21.10 -4.28
CA ASP A 115 -4.23 20.91 -3.08
C ASP A 115 -3.54 21.36 -1.79
N LEU A 116 -2.21 21.21 -1.71
CA LEU A 116 -1.43 21.78 -0.60
C LEU A 116 -1.26 23.29 -0.72
N GLU A 117 -1.22 23.85 -1.93
CA GLU A 117 -1.28 25.31 -2.15
C GLU A 117 -2.60 25.88 -1.61
N LYS A 118 -3.74 25.28 -1.94
CA LYS A 118 -5.04 25.67 -1.37
C LYS A 118 -5.09 25.52 0.14
N LEU A 119 -4.44 24.49 0.69
CA LEU A 119 -4.35 24.28 2.13
C LEU A 119 -3.50 25.36 2.80
N LEU A 120 -2.38 25.74 2.17
CA LEU A 120 -1.52 26.84 2.62
C LEU A 120 -2.29 28.15 2.64
N ASP A 121 -2.99 28.50 1.56
CA ASP A 121 -3.78 29.73 1.46
C ASP A 121 -4.82 29.81 2.58
N ARG A 122 -5.62 28.77 2.75
CA ARG A 122 -6.65 28.69 3.81
C ARG A 122 -6.06 28.76 5.22
N SER A 123 -4.88 28.18 5.42
CA SER A 123 -4.22 28.14 6.73
C SER A 123 -3.51 29.45 7.06
N SER A 124 -3.20 30.26 6.03
CA SER A 124 -2.39 31.48 6.15
C SER A 124 -3.22 32.77 6.26
N GLU A 125 -4.55 32.72 6.13
CA GLU A 125 -5.44 33.90 6.16
C GLU A 125 -5.25 34.84 7.36
N LYS A 126 -4.76 34.33 8.50
CA LYS A 126 -4.57 35.09 9.75
C LYS A 126 -3.15 35.00 10.32
N LEU A 127 -2.21 34.53 9.51
CA LEU A 127 -0.82 34.33 9.93
C LEU A 127 0.05 35.51 9.50
N GLY A 128 1.03 35.85 10.33
CA GLY A 128 2.10 36.78 9.92
C GLY A 128 3.09 36.10 8.98
N HIS A 129 3.91 36.87 8.25
CA HIS A 129 4.89 36.35 7.28
C HIS A 129 5.76 35.22 7.85
N GLY A 130 6.38 35.40 9.01
CA GLY A 130 7.24 34.36 9.60
C GLY A 130 6.50 33.11 10.12
N GLN A 131 5.18 33.16 10.26
CA GLN A 131 4.36 31.98 10.54
C GLN A 131 3.95 31.27 9.25
N MET A 132 3.65 32.04 8.20
CA MET A 132 3.37 31.51 6.87
C MET A 132 4.56 30.71 6.31
N ASP A 133 5.79 31.19 6.52
CA ASP A 133 7.01 30.49 6.09
C ASP A 133 7.13 29.12 6.79
N LYS A 134 6.86 29.06 8.09
CA LYS A 134 6.88 27.80 8.87
C LYS A 134 5.80 26.82 8.43
N VAL A 135 4.63 27.32 8.05
CA VAL A 135 3.56 26.47 7.51
C VAL A 135 3.97 25.93 6.14
N THR A 136 4.57 26.75 5.30
CA THR A 136 5.10 26.32 4.00
C THR A 136 6.16 25.23 4.15
N GLU A 137 7.13 25.43 5.04
CA GLU A 137 8.17 24.44 5.34
C GLU A 137 7.57 23.11 5.84
N LEU A 138 6.62 23.19 6.77
CA LEU A 138 5.92 22.00 7.28
C LEU A 138 5.16 21.24 6.18
N LEU A 139 4.48 21.97 5.29
CA LEU A 139 3.74 21.36 4.18
C LEU A 139 4.67 20.72 3.15
N LEU A 140 5.86 21.29 2.94
CA LEU A 140 6.89 20.71 2.08
C LEU A 140 7.48 19.44 2.70
N GLU A 141 7.86 19.49 3.99
CA GLU A 141 8.42 18.36 4.74
C GLU A 141 7.47 17.15 4.74
N PHE A 142 6.17 17.40 4.98
CA PHE A 142 5.16 16.34 5.11
C PHE A 142 4.28 16.16 3.88
N LYS A 143 4.68 16.68 2.72
CA LYS A 143 3.90 16.63 1.46
C LYS A 143 3.39 15.22 1.12
N LEU A 144 4.20 14.19 1.34
CA LEU A 144 3.88 12.80 1.03
C LEU A 144 2.85 12.15 1.98
N LEU A 145 2.54 12.78 3.12
CA LEU A 145 1.54 12.27 4.06
C LEU A 145 0.11 12.68 3.70
N PHE A 146 -0.05 13.67 2.80
CA PHE A 146 -1.35 14.11 2.35
C PHE A 146 -1.81 13.25 1.17
N ALA A 147 -3.05 12.78 1.23
CA ALA A 147 -3.68 12.11 0.11
C ALA A 147 -3.84 13.10 -1.06
N ALA A 148 -3.28 12.75 -2.22
CA ALA A 148 -3.44 13.51 -3.46
C ALA A 148 -4.70 13.06 -4.23
N SER A 149 -5.23 11.88 -3.89
CA SER A 149 -6.45 11.34 -4.49
C SER A 149 -7.22 10.44 -3.51
N ASP A 150 -8.50 10.18 -3.81
CA ASP A 150 -9.32 9.24 -3.05
C ASP A 150 -8.74 7.81 -3.00
N LEU A 151 -7.91 7.46 -3.99
CA LEU A 151 -7.24 6.16 -4.05
C LEU A 151 -6.13 6.04 -3.00
N ASP A 152 -5.53 7.15 -2.57
CA ASP A 152 -4.47 7.16 -1.55
C ASP A 152 -5.01 6.88 -0.15
N LEU A 153 -6.29 7.17 0.09
CA LEU A 153 -6.94 6.97 1.38
C LEU A 153 -7.26 5.48 1.66
N GLY A 154 -6.99 4.58 0.71
CA GLY A 154 -7.37 3.18 0.80
C GLY A 154 -8.89 2.96 0.89
N GLN A 155 -9.69 4.00 0.59
CA GLN A 155 -11.13 3.87 0.51
C GLN A 155 -11.51 3.30 -0.86
N THR A 156 -12.21 2.18 -0.85
CA THR A 156 -12.72 1.57 -2.08
C THR A 156 -14.24 1.68 -2.09
N ASN A 157 -14.81 2.12 -3.22
CA ASN A 157 -16.27 2.11 -3.43
C ASN A 157 -16.79 0.72 -3.80
N ILE A 158 -15.92 -0.31 -3.79
CA ILE A 158 -16.22 -1.67 -4.26
C ILE A 158 -17.30 -2.32 -3.39
N VAL A 159 -17.25 -2.09 -2.07
CA VAL A 159 -18.26 -2.60 -1.13
C VAL A 159 -18.64 -1.50 -0.15
N LYS A 160 -19.93 -1.14 -0.11
CA LYS A 160 -20.52 -0.29 0.92
C LYS A 160 -21.39 -1.15 1.81
N HIS A 161 -21.06 -1.22 3.10
CA HIS A 161 -21.91 -1.88 4.09
C HIS A 161 -22.69 -0.84 4.87
N LYS A 162 -24.01 -0.98 4.95
CA LYS A 162 -24.85 -0.17 5.84
C LYS A 162 -24.91 -0.90 7.17
N ILE A 163 -24.36 -0.29 8.22
CA ILE A 163 -24.57 -0.79 9.59
C ILE A 163 -26.03 -0.47 9.94
N ASP A 164 -26.85 -1.50 10.10
CA ASP A 164 -28.23 -1.33 10.56
C ASP A 164 -28.22 -1.04 12.07
N THR A 165 -28.25 0.24 12.42
CA THR A 165 -28.38 0.68 13.81
C THR A 165 -29.83 0.76 14.26
N GLY A 166 -30.81 0.37 13.42
CA GLY A 166 -32.23 0.51 13.68
C GLY A 166 -32.61 1.96 14.01
N ALA A 167 -33.37 2.16 15.09
CA ALA A 167 -33.70 3.49 15.62
C ALA A 167 -32.60 4.06 16.55
N THR A 168 -31.53 3.31 16.78
CA THR A 168 -30.48 3.68 17.73
C THR A 168 -29.55 4.69 17.08
N ARG A 169 -29.39 5.85 17.73
CA ARG A 169 -28.45 6.88 17.27
C ARG A 169 -27.01 6.41 17.52
N PRO A 170 -26.05 6.70 16.62
CA PRO A 170 -24.64 6.41 16.85
C PRO A 170 -24.18 6.96 18.20
N ILE A 171 -23.60 6.11 19.03
CA ILE A 171 -23.07 6.50 20.34
C ILE A 171 -21.60 6.88 20.15
N LYS A 172 -21.24 8.11 20.54
CA LYS A 172 -19.85 8.55 20.53
C LYS A 172 -19.09 7.81 21.63
N HIS A 173 -18.25 6.86 21.24
CA HIS A 173 -17.28 6.26 22.16
C HIS A 173 -16.03 7.14 22.26
N PRO A 174 -15.46 7.34 23.46
CA PRO A 174 -14.16 7.96 23.58
C PRO A 174 -13.10 7.11 22.85
N PRO A 175 -12.02 7.73 22.32
CA PRO A 175 -10.95 6.99 21.66
C PRO A 175 -10.46 5.85 22.55
N ARG A 176 -10.35 4.63 21.97
CA ARG A 176 -9.79 3.50 22.70
C ARG A 176 -8.36 3.83 23.09
N ARG A 177 -8.00 3.56 24.36
CA ARG A 177 -6.63 3.72 24.83
C ARG A 177 -5.70 2.86 23.97
N THR A 178 -4.59 3.45 23.51
CA THR A 178 -3.54 2.69 22.83
C THR A 178 -3.06 1.56 23.73
N PRO A 179 -3.11 0.29 23.28
CA PRO A 179 -2.64 -0.85 24.06
C PRO A 179 -1.19 -0.63 24.48
N ILE A 180 -0.82 -1.11 25.68
CA ILE A 180 0.53 -0.94 26.23
C ILE A 180 1.61 -1.48 25.29
N ILE A 181 1.30 -2.51 24.51
CA ILE A 181 2.22 -3.15 23.56
C ILE A 181 2.59 -2.22 22.38
N ILE A 182 1.81 -1.17 22.11
CA ILE A 182 2.01 -0.24 20.98
C ILE A 182 2.39 1.16 21.48
N ARG A 183 2.76 1.31 22.76
CA ARG A 183 3.31 2.56 23.28
C ARG A 183 4.82 2.50 23.14
N TYR A 184 5.34 3.19 22.12
CA TYR A 184 6.77 3.50 22.00
C TYR A 184 7.18 4.52 23.08
#